data_AF-A0A950LXY9-F1
#
_entry.id   AF-A0A950LXY9-F1
#
_cell.length_a   1.000
_cell.length_b   1.000
_cell.length_c   1.000
_cell.angle_alpha   90.00
_cell.angle_beta   90.00
_cell.angle_gamma   90.00
#
_symmetry.space_group_name_H-M   'P 1'
#
loop_
_entity.id
_entity.type
_entity.pdbx_description
1 polymer ?
#
loop_
_entity_poly.entity_id
_entity_poly.type
_entity_poly.pdbx_seq_one_letter_code
_entity_poly.pdbx_strand_id
1 'polypeptide(L)'
;MTAMPYRVEFACAHQPVPPETVPELPFRPVVLEGMTVQPRAEASGQAKWLTWVVRAIGMTAPGAATGTSGAAPGRSAATSGTAAKSAA
;
A
#
# COMPACT_ATOMS: atom_id res chain seq x y z
N MET A 1 -10.25 -17.62 -16.19
CA MET A 1 -9.38 -16.48 -16.53
C MET A 1 -8.34 -16.39 -15.42
N THR A 2 -7.17 -17.00 -15.61
CA THR A 2 -6.12 -17.00 -14.59
C THR A 2 -5.47 -15.62 -14.58
N ALA A 3 -5.55 -14.89 -13.47
CA ALA A 3 -4.85 -13.62 -13.34
C ALA A 3 -3.34 -13.88 -13.38
N MET A 4 -2.63 -13.34 -14.36
CA MET A 4 -1.17 -13.32 -14.32
C MET A 4 -0.72 -12.39 -13.18
N PRO A 5 0.16 -12.84 -12.28
CA PRO A 5 0.64 -11.99 -11.20
C PRO A 5 1.49 -10.85 -11.78
N TYR A 6 1.19 -9.62 -11.39
CA TYR A 6 2.06 -8.47 -11.62
C TYR A 6 2.98 -8.28 -10.42
N ARG A 7 4.19 -7.77 -10.64
CA ARG A 7 5.19 -7.55 -9.58
C ARG A 7 5.24 -6.07 -9.20
N VAL A 8 5.20 -5.80 -7.90
CA VAL A 8 5.38 -4.47 -7.31
C VAL A 8 6.64 -4.48 -6.46
N GLU A 9 7.48 -3.47 -6.61
CA GLU A 9 8.65 -3.28 -5.75
C GLU A 9 8.34 -2.26 -4.65
N PHE A 10 8.57 -2.65 -3.40
CA PHE A 10 8.40 -1.74 -2.27
C PHE A 10 9.70 -1.00 -1.97
N ALA A 11 9.70 0.32 -2.18
CA ALA A 11 10.84 1.21 -2.00
C ALA A 11 10.75 1.94 -0.64
N CYS A 12 10.68 1.17 0.45
CA CYS A 12 10.52 1.66 1.81
C CYS A 12 11.50 0.96 2.76
N ALA A 13 11.83 1.61 3.88
CA ALA A 13 12.82 1.09 4.83
C ALA A 13 12.35 -0.17 5.58
N HIS A 14 11.03 -0.31 5.77
CA HIS A 14 10.43 -1.46 6.44
C HIS A 14 9.49 -2.20 5.48
N GLN A 15 9.45 -3.53 5.57
CA GLN A 15 8.56 -4.33 4.74
C GLN A 15 7.09 -4.04 5.06
N PRO A 16 6.26 -3.66 4.08
CA PRO A 16 4.85 -3.43 4.32
C PRO A 16 4.14 -4.74 4.70
N VAL A 17 3.25 -4.67 5.69
CA VAL A 17 2.48 -5.83 6.15
C VAL A 17 1.23 -5.95 5.29
N PRO A 18 0.99 -7.11 4.63
CA PRO A 18 -0.20 -7.30 3.82
C PRO A 18 -1.50 -7.25 4.67
N PRO A 19 -2.54 -6.52 4.24
CA PRO A 19 -3.84 -6.42 4.92
C PRO A 19 -4.58 -7.76 5.06
N GLU A 20 -5.62 -7.85 5.89
CA GLU A 20 -6.43 -9.08 6.02
C GLU A 20 -6.97 -9.62 4.67
N THR A 21 -7.11 -10.94 4.55
CA THR A 21 -7.75 -11.55 3.38
C THR A 21 -9.26 -11.34 3.45
N VAL A 22 -9.89 -10.99 2.33
CA VAL A 22 -11.35 -10.84 2.24
C VAL A 22 -11.95 -12.15 1.73
N PRO A 23 -12.99 -12.71 2.38
CA PRO A 23 -13.69 -13.90 1.89
C PRO A 23 -14.21 -13.71 0.47
N GLU A 24 -14.35 -14.82 -0.27
CA GLU A 24 -14.87 -14.85 -1.65
C GLU A 24 -14.01 -14.13 -2.71
N LEU A 25 -12.89 -13.50 -2.34
CA LEU A 25 -11.94 -12.91 -3.29
C LEU A 25 -10.76 -13.86 -3.54
N PRO A 26 -10.38 -14.13 -4.81
CA PRO A 26 -9.22 -14.96 -5.13
C PRO A 26 -7.88 -14.23 -4.96
N PHE A 27 -7.91 -13.00 -4.44
CA PHE A 27 -6.74 -12.17 -4.15
C PHE A 27 -6.99 -11.31 -2.90
N ARG A 28 -5.89 -10.86 -2.28
CA ARG A 28 -5.93 -9.91 -1.15
C ARG A 28 -6.06 -8.49 -1.70
N PRO A 29 -7.17 -7.78 -1.48
CA PRO A 29 -7.32 -6.43 -2.01
C PRO A 29 -6.46 -5.46 -1.18
N VAL A 30 -5.71 -4.59 -1.88
CA VAL A 30 -4.79 -3.65 -1.25
C VAL A 30 -4.83 -2.32 -1.98
N VAL A 31 -4.63 -1.23 -1.24
CA VAL A 31 -4.32 0.09 -1.78
C VAL A 31 -2.82 0.28 -1.66
N LEU A 32 -2.15 0.57 -2.78
CA LEU A 32 -0.72 0.86 -2.81
C LEU A 32 -0.50 2.35 -2.55
N GLU A 33 0.32 2.67 -1.56
CA GLU A 33 0.66 4.04 -1.20
C GLU A 33 1.88 4.53 -1.97
N GLY A 34 1.86 5.81 -2.37
CA GLY A 34 2.96 6.45 -3.10
C GLY A 34 3.38 5.70 -4.36
N MET A 35 2.42 5.11 -5.07
CA MET A 35 2.69 4.29 -6.25
C MET A 35 3.31 5.14 -7.37
N THR A 36 4.38 4.62 -7.97
CA THR A 36 5.00 5.18 -9.17
C THR A 36 5.12 4.10 -10.24
N VAL A 37 4.99 4.52 -11.49
CA VAL A 37 5.08 3.65 -12.66
C VAL A 37 6.08 4.25 -13.61
N GLN A 38 7.11 3.48 -13.95
CA GLN A 38 8.18 3.93 -14.83
C GLN A 38 8.29 3.01 -16.06
N PRO A 39 8.28 3.58 -17.27
CA PRO A 39 8.59 2.83 -18.47
C PRO A 39 10.07 2.46 -18.48
N ARG A 40 10.37 1.23 -18.91
CA ARG A 40 11.73 0.75 -19.15
C ARG A 40 11.79 0.14 -20.54
N ALA A 41 12.67 0.66 -21.39
CA ALA A 41 12.97 0.00 -22.65
C ALA A 41 13.68 -1.32 -22.34
N GLU A 42 13.15 -2.42 -22.86
CA GLU A 42 13.80 -3.72 -22.80
C GLU A 42 14.08 -4.18 -24.23
N ALA A 43 15.33 -4.55 -24.45
CA ALA A 43 15.77 -5.15 -25.69
C ALA A 43 16.05 -6.61 -25.39
N SER A 44 15.16 -7.50 -25.84
CA SER A 44 15.44 -8.93 -25.85
C SER A 44 15.56 -9.38 -27.30
N GLY A 45 16.79 -9.75 -27.67
CA GLY A 45 17.12 -10.09 -29.06
C GLY A 45 16.86 -8.93 -30.02
N GLN A 46 16.10 -9.20 -31.08
CA GLN A 46 15.76 -8.24 -32.15
C GLN A 46 14.52 -7.38 -31.84
N ALA A 47 13.75 -7.73 -30.81
CA ALA A 47 12.51 -7.04 -30.47
C ALA A 47 12.77 -5.98 -29.40
N LYS A 48 12.30 -4.76 -29.66
CA LYS A 48 12.29 -3.65 -28.69
C LYS A 48 10.89 -3.54 -28.13
N TRP A 49 10.71 -3.83 -26.86
CA TRP A 49 9.44 -3.63 -26.17
C TRP A 49 9.59 -2.68 -24.99
N LEU A 50 8.46 -2.09 -24.63
CA LEU A 50 8.36 -1.26 -23.45
C LEU A 50 7.87 -2.12 -22.29
N THR A 51 8.70 -2.26 -21.28
CA THR A 51 8.36 -2.91 -20.02
C THR A 51 8.05 -1.84 -18.98
N TRP A 52 7.41 -2.23 -17.87
CA TRP A 52 7.03 -1.30 -16.82
C TRP A 52 7.59 -1.76 -15.47
N VAL A 53 8.13 -0.81 -14.73
CA VAL A 53 8.50 -0.99 -13.33
C VAL A 53 7.46 -0.27 -12.49
N VAL A 54 6.75 -1.02 -11.65
CA VAL A 54 5.78 -0.49 -10.69
C VAL A 54 6.40 -0.53 -9.30
N ARG A 55 6.45 0.63 -8.64
CA ARG A 55 6.97 0.77 -7.26
C ARG A 55 5.89 1.36 -6.36
N ALA A 56 5.95 1.02 -5.07
CA ALA A 56 5.11 1.60 -4.02
C ALA A 56 5.94 1.79 -2.74
N ILE A 57 5.42 2.54 -1.77
CA ILE A 57 6.07 2.74 -0.46
C ILE A 57 5.32 2.10 0.71
N GLY A 58 4.08 1.64 0.47
CA GLY A 58 3.23 1.08 1.51
C GLY A 58 2.02 0.36 0.92
N MET A 59 1.29 -0.35 1.79
CA MET A 59 0.07 -1.05 1.43
C MET A 59 -0.95 -1.02 2.58
N THR A 60 -2.21 -0.76 2.26
CA THR A 60 -3.30 -0.70 3.23
C THR A 60 -4.57 -1.40 2.72
N ALA A 61 -5.50 -1.70 3.62
CA ALA A 61 -6.81 -2.22 3.22
C ALA A 61 -7.60 -1.13 2.48
N PRO A 62 -8.41 -1.48 1.46
CA PRO A 62 -9.34 -0.55 0.86
C PRO A 62 -10.28 0.05 1.93
N GLY A 63 -10.47 1.36 1.90
CA GLY A 63 -11.35 2.07 2.85
C GLY A 63 -10.71 2.33 4.22
N ALA A 64 -9.50 1.85 4.50
CA ALA A 64 -8.73 2.35 5.64
C ALA A 64 -8.38 3.82 5.41
N ALA A 65 -8.54 4.66 6.45
CA ALA A 65 -8.10 6.05 6.39
C ALA A 65 -6.61 6.07 6.05
N THR A 66 -6.25 6.75 4.96
CA THR A 66 -4.87 6.85 4.47
C THR A 66 -4.06 7.68 5.46
N GLY A 67 -3.59 7.05 6.54
CA GLY A 67 -2.57 7.62 7.39
C GLY A 67 -1.30 7.68 6.56
N THR A 68 -0.92 8.88 6.11
CA THR A 68 0.33 9.12 5.41
C THR A 68 1.47 8.51 6.23
N SER A 69 1.92 7.31 5.86
CA SER A 69 3.00 6.59 6.53
C SER A 69 4.31 7.21 6.07
N GLY A 70 4.56 8.42 6.59
CA GLY A 70 5.70 9.26 6.28
C GLY A 70 5.90 10.29 7.38
N ALA A 71 6.26 9.84 8.58
CA ALA A 71 6.98 10.64 9.57
C ALA A 71 7.52 9.77 10.72
N ALA A 72 8.84 9.71 10.87
CA ALA A 72 9.48 9.46 12.16
C ALA A 72 9.78 10.81 12.84
N PRO A 73 10.15 10.84 14.13
CA PRO A 73 9.34 10.52 15.30
C PRO A 73 9.08 11.79 16.16
N GLY A 74 8.07 11.71 17.04
CA GLY A 74 8.01 12.53 18.26
C GLY A 74 7.27 13.86 18.17
N ARG A 75 6.06 13.90 18.73
CA ARG A 75 5.78 14.75 19.91
C ARG A 75 4.42 14.40 20.50
N SER A 76 4.44 14.02 21.77
CA SER A 76 3.27 13.93 22.62
C SER A 76 2.49 15.25 22.63
N ALA A 77 1.17 15.16 22.50
CA ALA A 77 0.20 16.12 23.04
C ALA A 77 -1.06 15.29 23.35
N ALA A 78 -1.16 14.77 24.57
CA ALA A 78 -1.76 15.43 25.73
C ALA A 78 -3.28 15.24 25.77
N THR A 79 -3.66 14.46 26.78
CA THR A 79 -4.97 14.18 27.34
C THR A 79 -5.92 15.39 27.42
N SER A 80 -7.13 15.19 26.93
CA SER A 80 -8.39 15.73 27.50
C SER A 80 -9.52 14.89 26.88
N GLY A 81 -10.42 14.21 27.58
CA GLY A 81 -10.78 14.16 28.97
C GLY A 81 -12.17 13.53 28.99
N THR A 82 -12.30 12.43 29.74
CA THR A 82 -13.47 11.97 30.50
C THR A 82 -14.87 11.94 29.86
N ALA A 83 -15.39 10.71 29.88
CA ALA A 83 -16.78 10.29 29.73
C ALA A 83 -17.85 11.15 30.43
N ALA A 84 -19.02 11.23 29.80
CA ALA A 84 -20.28 11.39 30.52
C ALA A 84 -21.25 10.29 30.09
N LYS A 85 -21.59 9.46 31.08
CA LYS A 85 -22.51 8.34 31.08
C LYS A 85 -23.95 8.86 31.22
N SER A 86 -24.87 8.17 30.55
CA SER A 86 -26.32 8.11 30.75
C SER A 86 -26.80 8.27 32.21
N ALA A 87 -27.85 9.08 32.43
CA ALA A 87 -29.07 8.73 33.17
C ALA A 87 -29.94 9.96 33.54
N ALA A 88 -31.24 9.69 33.67
CA ALA A 88 -32.36 10.48 34.22
C ALA A 88 -33.20 11.27 33.20
#